data_AF-A0A2T6N798-F1
#
_entry.id   AF-A0A2T6N798-F1
#
_cell.length_a   1.000
_cell.length_b   1.000
_cell.length_c   1.000
_cell.angle_alpha   90.00
_cell.angle_beta   90.00
_cell.angle_gamma   90.00
#
_symmetry.space_group_name_H-M   'P 1'
#
loop_
_entity.id
_entity.type
_entity.pdbx_description
1 polymer ?
#
loop_
_entity_poly.entity_id
_entity_poly.type
_entity_poly.pdbx_seq_one_letter_code
_entity_poly.pdbx_strand_id
1 'polypeptide(L)'
;MAGKKNNKARQYKPSTIRRLDTLSGNECSSPDCDKPLVARDDKSIISKICHIEAASSDGPRYNPNMTDDERRGFNNLILLCDECHTIIDNKENENEYPVSVLKDWKEAHQSKIIQKLQTKQSLLKMAIDAIAEYDLDDSFMNVDEGSNPFNIDHKIQYNMVVRNRPLINESPRKNRRVFSLSHAAMADPSILS
;
A
#
# COMPACT_ATOMS: atom_id res chain seq x y z
N MET A 1 -47.95 16.12 -18.91
CA MET A 1 -47.29 15.13 -18.04
C MET A 1 -45.90 14.86 -18.61
N ALA A 2 -44.90 15.63 -18.20
CA ALA A 2 -43.52 15.40 -18.64
C ALA A 2 -43.04 14.06 -18.07
N GLY A 3 -42.77 13.07 -18.92
CA GLY A 3 -42.31 11.76 -18.50
C GLY A 3 -41.05 11.88 -17.66
N LYS A 4 -41.04 11.24 -16.48
CA LYS A 4 -39.84 11.07 -15.65
C LYS A 4 -38.74 10.44 -16.52
N LYS A 5 -37.82 11.25 -17.04
CA LYS A 5 -36.63 10.75 -17.74
C LYS A 5 -35.90 9.82 -16.77
N ASN A 6 -35.66 8.59 -17.22
CA ASN A 6 -35.00 7.55 -16.45
C ASN A 6 -33.55 8.02 -16.17
N ASN A 7 -33.26 8.51 -14.96
CA ASN A 7 -31.99 9.14 -14.60
C ASN A 7 -30.94 8.08 -14.27
N LYS A 8 -30.49 7.36 -15.30
CA LYS A 8 -29.53 6.24 -15.17
C LYS A 8 -28.22 6.70 -14.50
N ALA A 9 -27.80 7.94 -14.70
CA ALA A 9 -26.60 8.54 -14.10
C ALA A 9 -26.58 8.55 -12.54
N ARG A 10 -27.74 8.41 -11.89
CA ARG A 10 -27.86 8.30 -10.42
C ARG A 10 -28.23 6.89 -9.93
N GLN A 11 -28.37 5.93 -10.84
CA GLN A 11 -28.64 4.53 -10.50
C GLN A 11 -27.32 3.79 -10.34
N TYR A 12 -26.65 3.98 -9.20
CA TYR A 12 -25.35 3.36 -8.93
C TYR A 12 -25.46 1.84 -8.81
N LYS A 13 -24.46 1.13 -9.35
CA LYS A 13 -24.38 -0.33 -9.21
C LYS A 13 -24.01 -0.68 -7.76
N PRO A 14 -24.56 -1.76 -7.16
CA PRO A 14 -24.17 -2.20 -5.83
C PRO A 14 -22.65 -2.41 -5.66
N SER A 15 -21.98 -2.91 -6.70
CA SER A 15 -20.52 -3.06 -6.72
C SER A 15 -19.76 -1.73 -6.66
N THR A 16 -20.30 -0.67 -7.29
CA THR A 16 -19.72 0.68 -7.23
C THR A 16 -19.87 1.26 -5.84
N ILE A 17 -21.06 1.15 -5.24
CA ILE A 17 -21.33 1.63 -3.87
C ILE A 17 -20.39 0.92 -2.89
N ARG A 18 -20.35 -0.41 -2.92
CA ARG A 18 -19.46 -1.20 -2.07
C ARG A 18 -18.00 -0.80 -2.20
N ARG A 19 -17.54 -0.52 -3.43
CA ARG A 19 -16.14 -0.08 -3.67
C ARG A 19 -15.88 1.31 -3.09
N LEU A 20 -16.82 2.25 -3.22
CA LEU A 20 -16.71 3.57 -2.60
C LEU A 20 -16.65 3.45 -1.08
N ASP A 21 -17.57 2.70 -0.48
CA ASP A 21 -17.64 2.54 0.97
C ASP A 21 -16.36 1.89 1.52
N THR A 22 -15.90 0.79 0.91
CA THR A 22 -14.66 0.11 1.33
C THR A 22 -13.44 1.03 1.24
N LEU A 23 -13.31 1.81 0.17
CA LEU A 23 -12.14 2.67 -0.04
C LEU A 23 -12.26 4.03 0.67
N SER A 24 -13.40 4.33 1.29
CA SER A 24 -13.57 5.54 2.10
C SER A 24 -12.94 5.44 3.47
N GLY A 25 -12.88 4.23 4.05
CA GLY A 25 -12.41 4.03 5.43
C GLY A 25 -13.26 4.75 6.49
N ASN A 26 -14.54 5.06 6.20
CA ASN A 26 -15.40 5.91 7.04
C ASN A 26 -14.86 7.36 7.21
N GLU A 27 -13.96 7.81 6.34
CA GLU A 27 -13.38 9.15 6.36
C GLU A 27 -13.86 9.94 5.13
N CYS A 28 -14.14 11.24 5.30
CA CYS A 28 -14.38 12.14 4.17
C CYS A 28 -13.18 12.17 3.21
N SER A 29 -13.43 12.20 1.90
CA SER A 29 -12.35 12.24 0.89
C SER A 29 -11.77 13.64 0.66
N SER A 30 -12.24 14.68 1.35
CA SER A 30 -11.66 16.02 1.24
C SER A 30 -10.36 16.10 2.06
N PRO A 31 -9.26 16.70 1.55
CA PRO A 31 -7.94 16.65 2.17
C PRO A 31 -7.88 17.15 3.62
N ASP A 32 -8.65 18.20 3.93
CA ASP A 32 -8.63 18.87 5.23
C ASP A 32 -9.87 18.54 6.09
N CYS A 33 -10.53 17.40 5.82
CA CYS A 33 -11.76 17.00 6.49
C CYS A 33 -11.64 15.61 7.13
N ASP A 34 -11.60 15.59 8.46
CA ASP A 34 -11.56 14.34 9.25
C ASP A 34 -12.96 13.87 9.70
N LYS A 35 -14.03 14.42 9.12
CA LYS A 35 -15.39 14.05 9.53
C LYS A 35 -15.69 12.58 9.16
N PRO A 36 -16.25 11.81 10.10
CA PRO A 36 -16.70 10.46 9.80
C PRO A 36 -17.88 10.48 8.83
N LEU A 37 -18.09 9.38 8.12
CA LEU A 37 -19.17 9.23 7.14
C LEU A 37 -20.43 8.58 7.72
N VAL A 38 -20.29 7.91 8.86
CA VAL A 38 -21.37 7.49 9.75
C VAL A 38 -21.46 8.50 10.90
N ALA A 39 -22.68 8.90 11.25
CA ALA A 39 -22.91 9.88 12.29
C ALA A 39 -22.66 9.30 13.70
N ARG A 40 -22.65 10.20 14.68
CA ARG A 40 -22.40 9.89 16.10
C ARG A 40 -23.40 8.92 16.74
N ASP A 41 -24.52 8.64 16.09
CA ASP A 41 -25.52 7.67 16.54
C ASP A 41 -25.25 6.23 16.03
N ASP A 42 -24.16 6.04 15.27
CA ASP A 42 -23.74 4.80 14.62
C ASP A 42 -24.79 4.17 13.69
N LYS A 43 -25.79 4.98 13.28
CA LYS A 43 -26.95 4.54 12.48
C LYS A 43 -27.14 5.40 11.25
N SER A 44 -26.99 6.70 11.40
CA SER A 44 -27.26 7.66 10.34
C SER A 44 -26.06 7.76 9.40
N ILE A 45 -26.31 7.63 8.10
CA ILE A 45 -25.29 7.80 7.05
C ILE A 45 -25.30 9.27 6.63
N ILE A 46 -24.21 9.97 6.91
CA ILE A 46 -24.03 11.39 6.54
C ILE A 46 -23.17 11.58 5.28
N SER A 47 -22.68 10.49 4.71
CA SER A 47 -21.97 10.51 3.43
C SER A 47 -22.89 10.80 2.25
N LYS A 48 -22.32 11.44 1.23
CA LYS A 48 -22.93 11.71 -0.06
C LYS A 48 -22.03 11.16 -1.17
N ILE A 49 -22.63 10.40 -2.08
CA ILE A 49 -21.97 10.01 -3.34
C ILE A 49 -22.03 11.22 -4.27
N CYS A 50 -20.87 11.85 -4.48
CA CYS A 50 -20.75 13.07 -5.27
C CYS A 50 -20.24 12.72 -6.66
N HIS A 51 -20.76 13.40 -7.67
CA HIS A 51 -20.24 13.31 -9.04
C HIS A 51 -19.10 14.31 -9.23
N ILE A 52 -17.96 13.82 -9.73
CA ILE A 52 -16.83 14.69 -10.12
C ILE A 52 -17.24 15.52 -11.34
N GLU A 53 -17.71 14.87 -12.40
CA GLU A 53 -18.40 15.49 -13.53
C GLU A 53 -19.91 15.27 -13.36
N ALA A 54 -20.70 16.36 -13.31
CA ALA A 54 -22.09 16.31 -12.87
C ALA A 54 -22.98 15.31 -13.61
N ALA A 55 -23.98 14.77 -12.89
CA ALA A 55 -25.01 13.93 -13.47
C ALA A 55 -26.12 14.69 -14.21
N SER A 56 -26.26 16.00 -14.02
CA SER A 56 -27.25 16.85 -14.69
C SER A 56 -26.56 17.88 -15.55
N SER A 57 -27.16 18.27 -16.68
CA SER A 57 -26.69 19.35 -17.54
C SER A 57 -26.56 20.69 -16.81
N ASP A 58 -27.38 20.88 -15.77
CA ASP A 58 -27.44 22.14 -15.00
C ASP A 58 -26.51 22.13 -13.78
N GLY A 59 -25.84 20.99 -13.54
CA GLY A 59 -24.90 20.79 -12.44
C GLY A 59 -23.49 21.26 -12.79
N PRO A 60 -22.65 21.51 -11.76
CA PRO A 60 -21.29 21.98 -11.95
C PRO A 60 -20.45 20.96 -12.72
N ARG A 61 -19.54 21.42 -13.58
CA ARG A 61 -18.60 20.57 -14.32
C ARG A 61 -19.28 19.52 -15.21
N TYR A 62 -20.47 19.81 -15.75
CA TYR A 62 -21.14 18.89 -16.66
C TYR A 62 -20.35 18.70 -17.96
N ASN A 63 -19.93 17.47 -18.23
CA ASN A 63 -19.31 17.11 -19.51
C ASN A 63 -20.34 16.48 -20.46
N PRO A 64 -20.73 17.12 -21.59
CA PRO A 64 -21.74 16.58 -22.51
C PRO A 64 -21.29 15.30 -23.23
N ASN A 65 -19.98 15.01 -23.28
CA ASN A 65 -19.44 13.85 -23.97
C ASN A 65 -19.45 12.58 -23.11
N MET A 66 -19.83 12.69 -21.83
CA MET A 66 -19.84 11.56 -20.89
C MET A 66 -21.19 10.82 -20.91
N THR A 67 -21.13 9.50 -21.04
CA THR A 67 -22.31 8.62 -20.99
C THR A 67 -22.82 8.44 -19.56
N ASP A 68 -24.09 8.05 -19.40
CA ASP A 68 -24.67 7.78 -18.08
C ASP A 68 -23.98 6.64 -17.32
N ASP A 69 -23.42 5.66 -18.04
CA ASP A 69 -22.66 4.56 -17.42
C ASP A 69 -21.29 5.02 -16.89
N GLU A 70 -20.64 5.96 -17.58
CA GLU A 70 -19.43 6.61 -17.09
C GLU A 70 -19.76 7.54 -15.92
N ARG A 71 -20.85 8.33 -16.00
CA ARG A 71 -21.26 9.24 -14.93
C ARG A 71 -21.50 8.53 -13.61
N ARG A 72 -22.18 7.38 -13.64
CA ARG A 72 -22.42 6.53 -12.45
C ARG A 72 -21.26 5.57 -12.15
N GLY A 73 -20.20 5.62 -12.95
CA GLY A 73 -19.03 4.77 -12.84
C GLY A 73 -18.15 5.18 -11.68
N PHE A 74 -17.48 4.21 -11.05
CA PHE A 74 -16.64 4.45 -9.88
C PHE A 74 -15.63 5.59 -10.09
N ASN A 75 -15.04 5.71 -11.27
CA ASN A 75 -14.02 6.71 -11.58
C ASN A 75 -14.54 8.15 -11.49
N ASN A 76 -15.84 8.37 -11.72
CA ASN A 76 -16.48 9.68 -11.67
C ASN A 76 -17.11 10.01 -10.30
N LEU A 77 -16.97 9.12 -9.31
CA LEU A 77 -17.64 9.28 -8.01
C LEU A 77 -16.62 9.47 -6.89
N ILE A 78 -16.91 10.37 -5.98
CA ILE A 78 -16.15 10.61 -4.75
C ILE A 78 -17.13 10.62 -3.56
N LEU A 79 -16.69 10.12 -2.40
CA LEU A 79 -17.52 10.03 -1.21
C LEU A 79 -17.11 11.13 -0.22
N LEU A 80 -18.04 12.02 0.12
CA LEU A 80 -17.81 13.18 1.00
C LEU A 80 -18.84 13.22 2.13
N CYS A 81 -18.56 13.96 3.19
CA CYS A 81 -19.57 14.33 4.17
C CYS A 81 -20.53 15.39 3.60
N ASP A 82 -21.69 15.57 4.24
CA ASP A 82 -22.74 16.50 3.81
C ASP A 82 -22.24 17.95 3.61
N GLU A 83 -21.36 18.44 4.49
CA GLU A 83 -20.77 19.77 4.39
C GLU A 83 -19.84 19.92 3.18
N CYS A 84 -18.85 19.02 3.02
CA CYS A 84 -17.93 19.07 1.89
C CYS A 84 -18.65 18.88 0.55
N HIS A 85 -19.67 18.01 0.50
CA HIS A 85 -20.55 17.89 -0.66
C HIS A 85 -21.21 19.23 -1.01
N THR A 86 -21.78 19.91 -0.01
CA THR A 86 -22.44 21.21 -0.21
C THR A 86 -21.46 22.28 -0.69
N ILE A 87 -20.22 22.27 -0.18
CA ILE A 87 -19.16 23.21 -0.59
C ILE A 87 -18.78 23.05 -2.06
N ILE A 88 -18.57 21.82 -2.54
CA ILE A 88 -18.10 21.57 -3.93
C ILE A 88 -19.20 21.70 -4.99
N ASP A 89 -20.46 21.60 -4.57
CA ASP A 89 -21.64 21.75 -5.44
C ASP A 89 -22.18 23.19 -5.45
N ASN A 90 -21.67 24.06 -4.56
CA ASN A 90 -21.97 25.49 -4.62
C ASN A 90 -21.40 26.09 -5.91
N LYS A 91 -22.28 26.67 -6.74
CA LYS A 91 -21.92 27.30 -8.02
C LYS A 91 -20.93 28.46 -7.85
N GLU A 92 -20.99 29.18 -6.73
CA GLU A 92 -20.04 30.27 -6.45
C GLU A 92 -18.60 29.75 -6.28
N ASN A 93 -18.44 28.50 -5.83
CA ASN A 93 -17.15 27.87 -5.59
C ASN A 93 -16.71 26.95 -6.75
N GLU A 94 -17.46 26.86 -7.85
CA GLU A 94 -17.21 25.88 -8.92
C GLU A 94 -15.78 25.96 -9.49
N ASN A 95 -15.25 27.19 -9.60
CA ASN A 95 -13.89 27.45 -10.10
C ASN A 95 -12.79 26.95 -9.15
N GLU A 96 -13.07 26.83 -7.85
CA GLU A 96 -12.12 26.31 -6.85
C GLU A 96 -12.05 24.79 -6.85
N TYR A 97 -13.11 24.13 -7.35
CA TYR A 97 -13.24 22.69 -7.37
C TYR A 97 -13.40 22.16 -8.80
N PRO A 98 -12.42 22.36 -9.70
CA PRO A 98 -12.46 21.77 -11.03
C PRO A 98 -12.33 20.23 -10.98
N VAL A 99 -12.65 19.58 -12.10
CA VAL A 99 -12.60 18.11 -12.24
C VAL A 99 -11.25 17.51 -11.83
N SER A 100 -10.14 18.19 -12.14
CA SER A 100 -8.79 17.75 -11.77
C SER A 100 -8.62 17.67 -10.26
N VAL A 101 -8.97 18.74 -9.54
CA VAL A 101 -8.85 18.81 -8.07
C VAL A 101 -9.64 17.70 -7.39
N LEU A 102 -10.88 17.44 -7.83
CA LEU A 102 -11.70 16.38 -7.25
C LEU A 102 -11.17 14.97 -7.57
N LYS A 103 -10.52 14.77 -8.73
CA LYS A 103 -9.81 13.53 -9.04
C LYS A 103 -8.59 13.36 -8.13
N ASP A 104 -7.82 14.41 -7.91
CA ASP A 104 -6.67 14.40 -7.02
C ASP A 104 -7.08 14.07 -5.57
N TRP A 105 -8.17 14.67 -5.08
CA TRP A 105 -8.75 14.36 -3.76
C TRP A 105 -9.10 12.88 -3.63
N LYS A 106 -9.80 12.34 -4.64
CA LYS A 106 -10.19 10.93 -4.68
C LYS A 106 -8.96 10.02 -4.64
N GLU A 107 -7.95 10.30 -5.47
CA GLU A 107 -6.74 9.47 -5.58
C GLU A 107 -5.88 9.54 -4.32
N ALA A 108 -5.66 10.73 -3.78
CA ALA A 108 -4.91 10.94 -2.54
C ALA A 108 -5.58 10.22 -1.36
N HIS A 109 -6.90 10.37 -1.21
CA HIS A 109 -7.65 9.70 -0.15
C HIS A 109 -7.59 8.17 -0.26
N GLN A 110 -7.82 7.63 -1.45
CA GLN A 110 -7.78 6.18 -1.64
C GLN A 110 -6.39 5.62 -1.37
N SER A 111 -5.34 6.32 -1.79
CA SER A 111 -3.95 5.94 -1.51
C SER A 111 -3.69 5.92 0.00
N LYS A 112 -4.13 6.95 0.73
CA LYS A 112 -4.08 7.01 2.21
C LYS A 112 -4.77 5.81 2.84
N ILE A 113 -6.01 5.50 2.44
CA ILE A 113 -6.78 4.39 3.02
C ILE A 113 -6.14 3.04 2.69
N ILE A 114 -5.72 2.82 1.44
CA ILE A 114 -5.03 1.59 1.03
C ILE A 114 -3.75 1.39 1.83
N GLN A 115 -2.95 2.46 2.01
CA GLN A 115 -1.75 2.41 2.83
C GLN A 115 -2.09 2.02 4.27
N LYS A 116 -3.08 2.66 4.90
CA LYS A 116 -3.56 2.31 6.27
C LYS A 116 -3.96 0.84 6.37
N LEU A 117 -4.67 0.31 5.38
CA LEU A 117 -5.12 -1.09 5.34
C LEU A 117 -3.98 -2.09 5.08
N GLN A 118 -2.96 -1.68 4.30
CA GLN A 118 -1.77 -2.48 4.01
C GLN A 118 -0.77 -2.47 5.16
N THR A 119 -0.71 -1.38 5.94
CA THR A 119 0.03 -1.32 7.19
C THR A 119 -0.65 -2.18 8.25
N LYS A 120 -0.57 -3.50 8.07
CA LYS A 120 -0.41 -4.37 9.22
C LYS A 120 0.94 -3.99 9.81
N GLN A 121 0.97 -3.14 10.84
CA GLN A 121 2.14 -3.15 11.72
C GLN A 121 2.23 -4.59 12.23
N SER A 122 3.09 -5.39 11.60
CA SER A 122 3.37 -6.71 12.10
C SER A 122 3.92 -6.48 13.51
N LEU A 123 3.49 -7.27 14.48
CA LEU A 123 4.12 -7.30 15.81
C LEU A 123 5.65 -7.36 15.68
N LEU A 124 6.14 -7.97 14.60
CA LEU A 124 7.53 -8.01 14.19
C LEU A 124 8.14 -6.62 13.94
N LYS A 125 7.47 -5.72 13.19
CA LYS A 125 7.97 -4.35 12.98
C LYS A 125 7.99 -3.55 14.28
N MET A 126 6.93 -3.64 15.08
CA MET A 126 6.89 -2.98 16.40
C MET A 126 7.99 -3.51 17.34
N ALA A 127 8.25 -4.82 17.33
CA ALA A 127 9.32 -5.42 18.11
C ALA A 127 10.72 -4.99 17.61
N ILE A 128 10.93 -4.90 16.30
CA ILE A 128 12.20 -4.42 15.72
C ILE A 128 12.46 -2.97 16.13
N ASP A 129 11.47 -2.09 15.96
CA ASP A 129 11.59 -0.66 16.29
C ASP A 129 11.87 -0.49 17.80
N ALA A 130 11.18 -1.25 18.67
CA ALA A 130 11.40 -1.21 20.12
C ALA A 130 12.78 -1.74 20.56
N ILE A 131 13.34 -2.73 19.85
CA ILE A 131 14.70 -3.24 20.12
C ILE A 131 15.76 -2.22 19.64
N ALA A 132 15.53 -1.57 18.50
CA ALA A 132 16.45 -0.59 17.94
C ALA A 132 16.55 0.71 18.75
N GLU A 133 15.45 1.10 19.42
CA GLU A 133 15.43 2.25 20.33
C GLU A 133 16.07 1.96 21.70
N TYR A 134 16.30 0.68 22.02
CA TYR A 134 17.06 0.32 23.21
C TYR A 134 18.53 0.54 22.89
N ASP A 135 19.12 1.63 23.40
CA ASP A 135 20.56 1.81 23.46
C ASP A 135 21.15 0.61 24.23
N LEU A 136 21.59 -0.40 23.48
CA LEU A 136 22.49 -1.41 24.00
C LEU A 136 23.77 -0.68 24.32
N ASP A 137 23.90 -0.27 25.58
CA ASP A 137 25.12 0.29 26.15
C ASP A 137 26.32 -0.44 25.56
N ASP A 138 27.24 0.32 24.95
CA ASP A 138 28.48 -0.13 24.28
C ASP A 138 29.33 -1.02 25.21
N SER A 139 28.97 -1.12 26.49
CA SER A 139 29.40 -2.17 27.42
C SER A 139 29.26 -3.61 26.89
N PHE A 140 28.36 -3.90 25.93
CA PHE A 140 28.28 -5.22 25.29
C PHE A 140 29.24 -5.41 24.10
N MET A 141 29.99 -4.38 23.69
CA MET A 141 31.02 -4.51 22.64
C MET A 141 32.40 -4.92 23.19
N ASN A 142 32.51 -5.18 24.50
CA ASN A 142 33.63 -5.95 25.06
C ASN A 142 33.32 -7.46 25.04
N VAL A 143 32.77 -7.96 23.93
CA VAL A 143 32.81 -9.40 23.67
C VAL A 143 34.22 -9.68 23.17
N ASP A 144 34.99 -10.42 23.96
CA ASP A 144 36.23 -11.06 23.54
C ASP A 144 36.03 -11.64 22.12
N GLU A 145 36.94 -11.34 21.19
CA GLU A 145 36.90 -11.72 19.78
C GLU A 145 36.75 -13.24 19.55
N GLY A 146 36.74 -14.05 20.62
CA GLY A 146 36.55 -15.49 20.62
C GLY A 146 35.16 -16.03 20.99
N SER A 147 34.17 -15.22 21.41
CA SER A 147 32.89 -15.79 21.88
C SER A 147 31.64 -15.15 21.26
N ASN A 148 31.51 -15.22 19.94
CA ASN A 148 30.18 -15.22 19.32
C ASN A 148 29.70 -16.68 19.14
N PRO A 149 28.85 -17.23 20.04
CA PRO A 149 28.35 -18.60 19.92
C PRO A 149 27.54 -18.83 18.64
N PHE A 150 27.15 -17.76 17.93
CA PHE A 150 26.40 -17.83 16.68
C PHE A 150 26.98 -16.87 15.64
N ASN A 151 28.08 -17.28 15.01
CA ASN A 151 28.50 -16.68 13.75
C ASN A 151 27.36 -16.84 12.72
N ILE A 152 26.79 -15.71 12.29
CA ILE A 152 25.62 -15.64 11.42
C ILE A 152 25.91 -16.30 10.08
N ASP A 153 27.09 -16.05 9.51
CA ASP A 153 27.51 -16.65 8.24
C ASP A 153 27.61 -18.17 8.36
N HIS A 154 28.16 -18.69 9.46
CA HIS A 154 28.17 -20.12 9.75
C HIS A 154 26.76 -20.70 9.85
N LYS A 155 25.81 -19.99 10.47
CA LYS A 155 24.42 -20.46 10.58
C LYS A 155 23.69 -20.41 9.25
N ILE A 156 23.90 -19.38 8.45
CA ILE A 156 23.35 -19.27 7.10
C ILE A 156 23.90 -20.41 6.23
N GLN A 157 25.22 -20.64 6.25
CA GLN A 157 25.85 -21.73 5.51
C GLN A 157 25.37 -23.11 5.99
N TYR A 158 25.30 -23.34 7.31
CA TYR A 158 24.79 -24.58 7.89
C TYR A 158 23.33 -24.82 7.50
N ASN A 159 22.47 -23.81 7.60
CA ASN A 159 21.06 -23.93 7.26
C ASN A 159 20.85 -24.15 5.77
N MET A 160 21.69 -23.57 4.89
CA MET A 160 21.68 -23.87 3.46
C MET A 160 22.05 -25.35 3.21
N VAL A 161 23.05 -25.89 3.90
CA VAL A 161 23.43 -27.31 3.80
C VAL A 161 22.34 -28.23 4.34
N VAL A 162 21.75 -27.90 5.49
CA VAL A 162 20.67 -28.71 6.10
C VAL A 162 19.40 -28.66 5.26
N ARG A 163 19.00 -27.48 4.77
CA ARG A 163 17.81 -27.31 3.92
C ARG A 163 17.96 -28.03 2.58
N ASN A 164 19.15 -27.99 1.99
CA ASN A 164 19.44 -28.65 0.72
C ASN A 164 19.93 -30.09 0.88
N ARG A 165 19.97 -30.62 2.11
CA ARG A 165 20.40 -31.99 2.42
C ARG A 165 19.68 -33.08 1.59
N PRO A 166 18.37 -32.97 1.27
CA PRO A 166 17.73 -33.92 0.36
C PRO A 166 18.36 -33.92 -1.04
N LEU A 167 18.65 -32.75 -1.60
CA LEU A 167 19.28 -32.58 -2.93
C LEU A 167 20.74 -33.07 -2.95
N ILE A 168 21.45 -32.88 -1.83
CA ILE A 168 22.81 -33.38 -1.63
C ILE A 168 22.81 -34.91 -1.55
N ASN A 169 21.83 -35.51 -0.88
CA ASN A 169 21.72 -36.95 -0.69
C ASN A 169 21.15 -37.69 -1.91
N GLU A 170 20.38 -37.00 -2.76
CA GLU A 170 19.83 -37.55 -4.00
C GLU A 170 20.85 -37.58 -5.15
N SER A 171 21.99 -36.88 -5.04
CA SER A 171 23.07 -36.95 -6.03
C SER A 171 23.74 -38.34 -6.00
N PRO A 172 23.51 -39.23 -6.98
CA PRO A 172 24.02 -40.59 -6.90
C PRO A 172 25.48 -40.59 -7.36
N ARG A 173 26.41 -40.84 -6.42
CA ARG A 173 27.78 -41.36 -6.63
C ARG A 173 28.35 -41.17 -8.06
N LYS A 174 28.55 -39.93 -8.52
CA LYS A 174 29.32 -39.63 -9.74
C LYS A 174 30.09 -38.33 -9.56
N ASN A 175 31.25 -38.44 -8.91
CA ASN A 175 32.52 -37.85 -9.39
C ASN A 175 33.63 -38.14 -8.39
N ARG A 176 34.08 -39.39 -8.40
CA ARG A 176 35.47 -39.73 -8.08
C ARG A 176 36.27 -39.27 -9.31
N ARG A 177 37.11 -38.24 -9.14
CA ARG A 177 38.04 -37.59 -10.11
C ARG A 177 37.52 -36.32 -10.81
N VAL A 178 37.90 -35.17 -10.25
CA VAL A 178 38.55 -33.97 -10.85
C VAL A 178 38.57 -32.93 -9.72
N PHE A 179 39.70 -32.50 -9.14
CA PHE A 179 40.82 -31.81 -9.76
C PHE A 179 42.11 -32.10 -8.99
N SER A 180 43.07 -32.68 -9.70
CA SER A 180 44.51 -32.52 -9.46
C SER A 180 44.98 -31.21 -10.12
N LEU A 181 45.87 -30.49 -9.42
CA LEU A 181 46.84 -29.49 -9.93
C LEU A 181 46.23 -28.24 -10.59
N SER A 182 46.40 -27.02 -10.07
CA SER A 182 47.68 -26.31 -9.93
C SER A 182 47.36 -24.95 -9.26
N HIS A 183 48.13 -24.50 -8.27
CA HIS A 183 49.16 -23.49 -8.50
C HIS A 183 50.38 -23.76 -7.62
N ALA A 184 51.53 -23.85 -8.28
CA ALA A 184 52.84 -23.89 -7.68
C ALA A 184 53.18 -22.52 -7.07
N ALA A 185 53.69 -22.53 -5.84
CA ALA A 185 54.52 -21.47 -5.31
C ALA A 185 55.70 -22.09 -4.54
N MET A 186 56.82 -22.14 -5.27
CA MET A 186 58.18 -21.83 -4.81
C MET A 186 58.83 -22.73 -3.76
N ALA A 187 59.72 -23.60 -4.24
CA ALA A 187 60.95 -23.94 -3.53
C ALA A 187 62.13 -23.45 -4.40
N ASP A 188 62.95 -22.56 -3.84
CA ASP A 188 64.39 -22.56 -4.11
C ASP A 188 65.13 -22.17 -2.83
N PRO A 189 65.69 -23.15 -2.09
CA PRO A 189 66.67 -22.94 -1.06
C PRO A 189 68.07 -23.28 -1.61
N SER A 190 68.71 -22.36 -2.35
CA SER A 190 70.12 -22.52 -2.70
C SER A 190 70.85 -21.22 -3.09
N ILE A 191 70.75 -20.18 -2.24
CA ILE A 191 71.74 -19.09 -2.19
C ILE A 191 72.25 -18.93 -0.74
N LEU A 192 73.43 -19.53 -0.50
CA LEU A 192 74.51 -19.19 0.45
C LEU A 192 74.14 -19.11 1.95
N SER A 193 74.55 -20.01 2.85
CA SER A 193 75.65 -20.99 2.89
C SER A 193 75.34 -22.08 3.92
#